data_AF-A0A7X7I4W2-F1
#
_entry.id   AF-A0A7X7I4W2-F1
#
_cell.length_a   1.000
_cell.length_b   1.000
_cell.length_c   1.000
_cell.angle_alpha   90.00
_cell.angle_beta   90.00
_cell.angle_gamma   90.00
#
_symmetry.space_group_name_H-M   'P 1'
#
loop_
_entity.id
_entity.type
_entity.pdbx_description
1 polymer ?
#
loop_
_entity_poly.entity_id
_entity_poly.type
_entity_poly.pdbx_seq_one_letter_code
_entity_poly.pdbx_strand_id
1 'polypeptide(L)'
;MRVQTSDVLKFLFLCVLFAASVSSPALCFDDSILPPLPEDELAQPHPQEDLPESGDVSGLDPSEVKTTGGVLAGVSSDIFLPPLDADPEARARAVAIWNGAAELQRGKKYEEALEKYREGLAVYEDPVVREHIAKLEAFLELQRKKAEASSARARAVALWNEAAELQLAKKYEEALEKYREGLAIASDPVVEEHVKKLREFIEKRKARGKQ
;
A
#
# COMPACT_ATOMS: atom_id res chain seq x y z
N MET A 1 -14.32 -46.93 -52.84
CA MET A 1 -15.47 -46.75 -51.92
C MET A 1 -15.41 -45.35 -51.33
N ARG A 2 -16.56 -44.70 -51.25
CA ARG A 2 -16.78 -43.27 -50.99
C ARG A 2 -16.36 -42.91 -49.55
N VAL A 3 -15.50 -41.90 -49.40
CA VAL A 3 -15.31 -41.22 -48.11
C VAL A 3 -16.63 -40.50 -47.82
N GLN A 4 -17.31 -40.93 -46.76
CA GLN A 4 -18.58 -40.36 -46.33
C GLN A 4 -18.36 -38.89 -45.93
N THR A 5 -19.17 -38.00 -46.49
CA THR A 5 -19.22 -36.57 -46.19
C THR A 5 -19.58 -36.25 -44.72
N SER A 6 -19.82 -37.26 -43.88
CA SER A 6 -20.12 -37.10 -42.44
C SER A 6 -18.90 -36.85 -41.55
N ASP A 7 -17.69 -37.24 -41.97
CA ASP A 7 -16.50 -37.13 -41.10
C ASP A 7 -15.86 -35.73 -41.14
N VAL A 8 -15.98 -35.02 -42.26
CA VAL A 8 -15.51 -33.63 -42.37
C VAL A 8 -16.39 -32.70 -41.53
N LEU A 9 -17.69 -32.99 -41.41
CA LEU A 9 -18.62 -32.20 -40.60
C LEU A 9 -18.44 -32.46 -39.09
N LYS A 10 -18.03 -33.66 -38.68
CA LYS A 10 -17.64 -33.96 -37.29
C LYS A 10 -16.33 -33.29 -36.89
N PHE A 11 -15.35 -33.19 -37.79
CA PHE A 11 -14.11 -32.48 -37.52
C PHE A 11 -14.33 -30.96 -37.39
N LEU A 12 -15.22 -30.39 -38.19
CA LEU A 12 -15.56 -28.96 -38.09
C LEU A 12 -16.39 -28.66 -36.82
N PHE A 13 -17.26 -29.56 -36.38
CA PHE A 13 -17.98 -29.41 -35.11
C PHE A 13 -17.07 -29.58 -33.88
N LEU A 14 -16.05 -30.44 -33.97
CA LEU A 14 -15.08 -30.62 -32.88
C LEU A 14 -14.12 -29.42 -32.74
N CYS A 15 -13.80 -28.71 -33.83
CA CYS A 15 -13.04 -27.47 -33.75
C CYS A 15 -13.83 -26.29 -33.16
N VAL A 16 -15.17 -26.27 -33.26
CA VAL A 16 -15.99 -25.24 -32.61
C VAL A 16 -16.17 -25.55 -31.12
N LEU A 17 -16.18 -26.82 -30.70
CA LEU A 17 -16.27 -27.20 -29.29
C LEU A 17 -14.95 -27.10 -28.50
N PHE A 18 -13.81 -26.98 -29.17
CA PHE A 18 -12.51 -26.73 -28.52
C PHE A 18 -12.23 -25.24 -28.25
N ALA A 19 -13.14 -24.33 -28.64
CA ALA A 19 -13.01 -22.89 -28.39
C ALA A 19 -13.81 -22.38 -27.18
N ALA A 20 -14.26 -23.26 -26.28
CA ALA A 20 -15.01 -22.87 -25.08
C ALA A 20 -14.44 -23.41 -23.76
N SER A 21 -13.18 -23.88 -23.75
CA SER A 21 -12.50 -24.31 -22.51
C SER A 21 -11.33 -23.38 -22.14
N VAL A 22 -11.52 -22.08 -22.33
CA VAL A 22 -10.86 -21.12 -21.44
C VAL A 22 -11.62 -21.21 -20.14
N SER A 23 -11.04 -21.95 -19.19
CA SER A 23 -11.37 -21.92 -17.77
C SER A 23 -11.53 -20.45 -17.37
N SER A 24 -12.78 -19.97 -17.32
CA SER A 24 -13.07 -18.68 -16.73
C SER A 24 -12.59 -18.75 -15.28
N PRO A 25 -11.59 -17.95 -14.87
CA PRO A 25 -11.42 -17.73 -13.45
C PRO A 25 -12.77 -17.20 -12.98
N ALA A 26 -13.29 -17.77 -11.88
CA ALA A 26 -14.36 -17.12 -11.14
C ALA A 26 -13.97 -15.64 -11.08
N LEU A 27 -14.82 -14.78 -11.64
CA LEU A 27 -14.57 -13.34 -11.72
C LEU A 27 -14.63 -12.81 -10.29
N CYS A 28 -13.59 -13.06 -9.50
CA CYS A 28 -13.10 -12.13 -8.52
C CYS A 28 -13.06 -10.77 -9.23
N PHE A 29 -13.46 -9.71 -8.53
CA PHE A 29 -13.08 -8.40 -8.99
C PHE A 29 -11.57 -8.45 -9.23
N ASP A 30 -11.17 -8.23 -10.49
CA ASP A 30 -9.76 -8.31 -10.88
C ASP A 30 -9.05 -7.22 -10.08
N ASP A 31 -8.23 -7.62 -9.12
CA ASP A 31 -7.51 -6.71 -8.22
C ASP A 31 -6.67 -5.71 -9.03
N SER A 32 -6.27 -6.10 -10.26
CA SER A 32 -5.62 -5.26 -11.26
C SER A 32 -6.44 -4.03 -11.72
N ILE A 33 -7.75 -4.02 -11.50
CA ILE A 33 -8.64 -2.89 -11.81
C ILE A 33 -8.53 -1.79 -10.74
N LEU A 34 -8.25 -2.17 -9.48
CA LEU A 34 -8.01 -1.18 -8.43
C LEU A 34 -6.63 -0.53 -8.67
N PRO A 35 -6.56 0.80 -8.56
CA PRO A 35 -5.28 1.48 -8.64
C PRO A 35 -4.42 1.00 -7.47
N PRO A 36 -3.12 0.75 -7.71
CA PRO A 36 -2.21 0.34 -6.66
C PRO A 36 -2.28 1.36 -5.53
N LEU A 37 -2.18 0.86 -4.30
CA LEU A 37 -2.23 1.73 -3.14
C LEU A 37 -1.02 2.67 -3.19
N PRO A 38 -1.16 3.93 -2.72
CA PRO A 38 -0.06 4.89 -2.76
C PRO A 38 1.15 4.47 -1.91
N GLU A 39 1.06 3.43 -1.08
CA GLU A 39 2.21 2.80 -0.44
C GLU A 39 3.17 2.13 -1.46
N ASP A 40 2.64 1.61 -2.58
CA ASP A 40 3.42 1.04 -3.67
C ASP A 40 4.06 2.14 -4.55
N GLU A 41 3.45 3.32 -4.63
CA GLU A 41 4.00 4.48 -5.36
C GLU A 41 5.16 5.15 -4.57
N LEU A 42 5.13 5.05 -3.23
CA LEU A 42 6.25 5.45 -2.35
C LEU A 42 7.42 4.46 -2.39
N ALA A 43 7.23 3.27 -2.96
CA ALA A 43 8.26 2.26 -3.14
C ALA A 43 8.98 2.34 -4.49
N GLN A 44 8.90 3.47 -5.22
CA GLN A 44 9.70 3.66 -6.43
C GLN A 44 11.14 4.11 -6.11
N PRO A 45 12.17 3.29 -6.39
CA PRO A 45 13.52 3.80 -6.61
C PRO A 45 13.64 4.26 -8.06
N HIS A 46 13.89 5.55 -8.26
CA HIS A 46 14.42 6.11 -9.50
C HIS A 46 15.96 5.90 -9.55
N PRO A 47 16.61 5.97 -10.73
CA PRO A 47 17.04 4.84 -11.56
C PRO A 47 18.56 4.59 -11.45
N GLN A 48 19.01 3.36 -11.65
CA GLN A 48 20.40 3.11 -12.06
C GLN A 48 20.44 2.18 -13.27
N GLU A 49 20.88 2.77 -14.37
CA GLU A 49 21.42 2.10 -15.55
C GLU A 49 22.59 1.20 -15.13
N ASP A 50 22.60 -0.04 -15.60
CA ASP A 50 23.65 -0.60 -16.48
C ASP A 50 23.61 -2.16 -16.48
N LEU A 51 23.28 -2.69 -17.67
CA LEU A 51 23.63 -4.03 -18.18
C LEU A 51 25.17 -4.11 -18.43
N PRO A 52 25.79 -5.24 -18.85
CA PRO A 52 25.35 -6.64 -18.97
C PRO A 52 26.40 -7.68 -18.47
N GLU A 53 26.04 -8.97 -18.45
CA GLU A 53 26.74 -10.11 -19.11
C GLU A 53 26.17 -11.43 -18.55
N SER A 54 25.47 -12.22 -19.39
CA SER A 54 25.99 -13.31 -20.23
C SER A 54 26.33 -14.58 -19.43
N GLY A 55 25.75 -15.71 -19.85
CA GLY A 55 25.92 -17.00 -19.18
C GLY A 55 24.86 -18.01 -19.59
N ASP A 56 24.99 -18.53 -20.81
CA ASP A 56 24.31 -19.71 -21.33
C ASP A 56 24.38 -20.92 -20.38
N VAL A 57 23.39 -21.82 -20.45
CA VAL A 57 23.50 -23.23 -20.93
C VAL A 57 22.28 -24.03 -20.43
N SER A 58 21.37 -24.42 -21.33
CA SER A 58 21.29 -25.74 -21.96
C SER A 58 20.59 -26.82 -21.11
N GLY A 59 19.42 -27.24 -21.59
CA GLY A 59 19.08 -28.65 -21.82
C GLY A 59 18.76 -29.52 -20.62
N LEU A 60 17.48 -29.69 -20.32
CA LEU A 60 16.96 -30.89 -19.66
C LEU A 60 15.70 -31.37 -20.39
N ASP A 61 15.82 -32.54 -21.02
CA ASP A 61 14.77 -33.30 -21.69
C ASP A 61 13.62 -33.67 -20.72
N PRO A 62 12.34 -33.51 -21.11
CA PRO A 62 11.22 -34.03 -20.37
C PRO A 62 10.91 -35.46 -20.84
N SER A 63 11.40 -36.47 -20.13
CA SER A 63 11.00 -37.86 -20.36
C SER A 63 11.05 -38.67 -19.06
N GLU A 64 9.97 -38.63 -18.29
CA GLU A 64 9.42 -39.76 -17.53
C GLU A 64 8.24 -39.27 -16.67
N VAL A 65 7.02 -39.29 -17.22
CA VAL A 65 5.81 -39.26 -16.38
C VAL A 65 5.38 -40.71 -16.15
N LYS A 66 5.73 -41.26 -14.98
CA LYS A 66 5.18 -42.53 -14.50
C LYS A 66 3.94 -42.24 -13.69
N THR A 67 2.81 -42.61 -14.29
CA THR A 67 1.50 -42.81 -13.68
C THR A 67 1.61 -43.70 -12.45
N THR A 68 1.15 -43.21 -11.29
CA THR A 68 0.55 -44.06 -10.25
C THR A 68 -0.66 -43.34 -9.68
N GLY A 69 -1.80 -44.02 -9.73
CA GLY A 69 -3.09 -43.53 -9.23
C GLY A 69 -3.40 -44.03 -7.82
N GLY A 70 -4.43 -43.43 -7.23
CA GLY A 70 -5.01 -43.78 -5.94
C GLY A 70 -4.66 -42.74 -4.88
N VAL A 71 -5.56 -42.23 -4.03
CA VAL A 71 -6.89 -42.68 -3.61
C VAL A 71 -7.66 -41.45 -3.10
N LEU A 72 -8.97 -41.45 -3.34
CA LEU A 72 -9.95 -40.48 -2.89
C LEU A 72 -10.17 -40.60 -1.37
N ALA A 73 -10.11 -39.51 -0.61
CA ALA A 73 -10.80 -39.40 0.67
C ALA A 73 -10.99 -37.94 1.10
N GLY A 74 -12.21 -37.45 0.89
CA GLY A 74 -12.94 -36.49 1.72
C GLY A 74 -12.18 -35.34 2.38
N VAL A 75 -12.17 -34.20 1.70
CA VAL A 75 -12.32 -32.92 2.41
C VAL A 75 -13.73 -32.45 2.13
N SER A 76 -14.55 -32.49 3.17
CA SER A 76 -15.88 -31.88 3.22
C SER A 76 -15.71 -30.42 2.82
N SER A 77 -16.15 -30.12 1.62
CA SER A 77 -16.14 -28.78 1.08
C SER A 77 -17.28 -28.04 1.77
N ASP A 78 -16.99 -27.37 2.88
CA ASP A 78 -17.65 -26.11 3.20
C ASP A 78 -17.22 -25.10 2.12
N ILE A 79 -17.68 -25.35 0.89
CA ILE A 79 -17.81 -24.34 -0.13
C ILE A 79 -18.75 -23.34 0.51
N PHE A 80 -18.19 -22.23 0.98
CA PHE A 80 -18.93 -21.03 1.25
C PHE A 80 -19.58 -20.64 -0.08
N LEU A 81 -20.77 -21.19 -0.30
CA LEU A 81 -21.61 -20.96 -1.45
C LEU A 81 -22.03 -19.49 -1.33
N PRO A 82 -21.55 -18.59 -2.21
CA PRO A 82 -22.07 -17.23 -2.20
C PRO A 82 -23.58 -17.30 -2.45
N PRO A 83 -24.38 -16.45 -1.79
CA PRO A 83 -25.83 -16.44 -1.96
C PRO A 83 -26.19 -16.35 -3.45
N LEU A 84 -27.08 -17.23 -3.89
CA LEU A 84 -27.46 -17.50 -5.27
C LEU A 84 -28.20 -16.32 -5.98
N ASP A 85 -28.14 -15.11 -5.39
CA ASP A 85 -28.97 -13.95 -5.72
C ASP A 85 -28.15 -12.72 -6.14
N ALA A 86 -26.83 -12.87 -6.36
CA ALA A 86 -25.96 -11.80 -6.84
C ALA A 86 -26.32 -11.40 -8.28
N ASP A 87 -27.17 -10.38 -8.42
CA ASP A 87 -27.52 -9.77 -9.71
C ASP A 87 -26.23 -9.35 -10.46
N PRO A 88 -25.88 -10.00 -11.59
CA PRO A 88 -24.67 -9.67 -12.34
C PRO A 88 -24.70 -8.22 -12.85
N GLU A 89 -25.88 -7.63 -13.02
CA GLU A 89 -26.03 -6.22 -13.39
C GLU A 89 -25.69 -5.29 -12.22
N ALA A 90 -26.05 -5.66 -10.98
CA ALA A 90 -25.67 -4.91 -9.78
C ALA A 90 -24.15 -4.87 -9.60
N ARG A 91 -23.49 -6.01 -9.82
CA ARG A 91 -22.03 -6.09 -9.80
C ARG A 91 -21.40 -5.21 -10.89
N ALA A 92 -21.90 -5.24 -12.12
CA ALA A 92 -21.39 -4.40 -13.21
C ALA A 92 -21.54 -2.90 -12.91
N ARG A 93 -22.67 -2.49 -12.31
CA ARG A 93 -22.89 -1.11 -11.86
C ARG A 93 -21.90 -0.71 -10.75
N ALA A 94 -21.67 -1.58 -9.77
CA ALA A 94 -20.71 -1.33 -8.69
C ALA A 94 -19.27 -1.17 -9.24
N VAL A 95 -18.86 -2.02 -10.18
CA VAL A 95 -17.55 -1.93 -10.84
C VAL A 95 -17.38 -0.60 -11.58
N ALA A 96 -18.41 -0.10 -12.27
CA ALA A 96 -18.35 1.20 -12.92
C ALA A 96 -18.14 2.35 -11.92
N ILE A 97 -18.77 2.26 -10.74
CA ILE A 97 -18.60 3.23 -9.65
C ILE A 97 -17.16 3.15 -9.09
N TRP A 98 -16.65 1.94 -8.86
CA TRP A 98 -15.28 1.73 -8.37
C TRP A 98 -14.21 2.19 -9.37
N ASN A 99 -14.43 2.03 -10.67
CA ASN A 99 -13.57 2.60 -11.69
C ASN A 99 -13.53 4.13 -11.62
N GLY A 100 -14.69 4.77 -11.37
CA GLY A 100 -14.74 6.21 -11.12
C GLY A 100 -13.97 6.60 -9.85
N ALA A 101 -14.09 5.82 -8.78
CA ALA A 101 -13.33 6.00 -7.54
C ALA A 101 -11.81 5.86 -7.78
N ALA A 102 -11.40 4.91 -8.63
CA ALA A 102 -10.02 4.69 -9.00
C ALA A 102 -9.41 5.89 -9.72
N GLU A 103 -10.14 6.51 -10.64
CA GLU A 103 -9.71 7.74 -11.31
C GLU A 103 -9.55 8.92 -10.33
N LEU A 104 -10.45 9.03 -9.34
CA LEU A 104 -10.34 10.05 -8.29
C LEU A 104 -9.11 9.80 -7.41
N GLN A 105 -8.82 8.54 -7.08
CA GLN A 105 -7.62 8.14 -6.35
C GLN A 105 -6.34 8.49 -7.14
N ARG A 106 -6.30 8.22 -8.46
CA ARG A 106 -5.20 8.66 -9.34
C ARG A 106 -5.06 10.19 -9.38
N GLY A 107 -6.19 10.90 -9.28
CA GLY A 107 -6.25 12.35 -9.12
C GLY A 107 -5.86 12.88 -7.74
N LYS A 108 -5.41 12.02 -6.81
CA LYS A 108 -5.09 12.35 -5.40
C LYS A 108 -6.26 12.90 -4.59
N LYS A 109 -7.50 12.64 -5.04
CA LYS A 109 -8.75 13.00 -4.37
C LYS A 109 -9.26 11.81 -3.56
N TYR A 110 -8.50 11.45 -2.54
CA TYR A 110 -8.71 10.21 -1.79
C TYR A 110 -10.04 10.20 -1.01
N GLU A 111 -10.48 11.35 -0.50
CA GLU A 111 -11.74 11.50 0.20
C GLU A 111 -12.95 11.28 -0.73
N GLU A 112 -12.93 11.91 -1.92
CA GLU A 112 -13.96 11.71 -2.94
C GLU A 112 -13.95 10.25 -3.46
N ALA A 113 -12.77 9.64 -3.57
CA ALA A 113 -12.62 8.23 -3.95
C ALA A 113 -13.22 7.28 -2.90
N LEU A 114 -13.00 7.53 -1.60
CA LEU A 114 -13.57 6.73 -0.51
C LEU A 114 -15.10 6.75 -0.52
N GLU A 115 -15.71 7.92 -0.72
CA GLU A 115 -17.15 8.05 -0.85
C GLU A 115 -17.67 7.20 -2.02
N LYS A 116 -17.01 7.27 -3.17
CA LYS A 116 -17.35 6.47 -4.36
C LYS A 116 -17.18 4.96 -4.14
N TYR A 117 -16.11 4.53 -3.47
CA TYR A 117 -15.94 3.11 -3.15
C TYR A 117 -17.06 2.60 -2.23
N ARG A 118 -17.48 3.40 -1.24
CA ARG A 118 -18.60 3.09 -0.36
C ARG A 118 -19.94 3.07 -1.11
N GLU A 119 -20.16 3.99 -2.04
CA GLU A 119 -21.33 3.98 -2.92
C GLU A 119 -21.41 2.67 -3.72
N GLY A 120 -20.30 2.21 -4.30
CA GLY A 120 -20.28 0.95 -5.03
C GLY A 120 -20.47 -0.27 -4.12
N LEU A 121 -19.92 -0.25 -2.89
CA LEU A 121 -20.17 -1.31 -1.90
C LEU A 121 -21.63 -1.40 -1.45
N ALA A 122 -22.36 -0.29 -1.43
CA ALA A 122 -23.79 -0.29 -1.14
C ALA A 122 -24.62 -0.93 -2.26
N VAL A 123 -24.11 -0.93 -3.50
CA VAL A 123 -24.73 -1.60 -4.66
C VAL A 123 -24.37 -3.09 -4.69
N TYR A 124 -23.10 -3.43 -4.44
CA TYR A 124 -22.62 -4.79 -4.39
C TYR A 124 -21.50 -4.91 -3.36
N GLU A 125 -21.70 -5.75 -2.35
CA GLU A 125 -20.70 -5.96 -1.31
C GLU A 125 -19.57 -6.87 -1.81
N ASP A 126 -18.36 -6.32 -1.90
CA ASP A 126 -17.16 -7.05 -2.28
C ASP A 126 -16.09 -6.92 -1.18
N PRO A 127 -15.60 -8.04 -0.62
CA PRO A 127 -14.60 -8.02 0.43
C PRO A 127 -13.27 -7.38 0.00
N VAL A 128 -12.89 -7.49 -1.29
CA VAL A 128 -11.64 -6.91 -1.83
C VAL A 128 -11.72 -5.39 -1.78
N VAL A 129 -12.84 -4.83 -2.24
CA VAL A 129 -13.06 -3.37 -2.23
C VAL A 129 -13.16 -2.83 -0.81
N ARG A 130 -13.79 -3.57 0.10
CA ARG A 130 -13.82 -3.21 1.53
C ARG A 130 -12.41 -3.14 2.12
N GLU A 131 -11.55 -4.11 1.81
CA GLU A 131 -10.16 -4.11 2.26
C GLU A 131 -9.39 -2.91 1.68
N HIS A 132 -9.61 -2.59 0.39
CA HIS A 132 -9.01 -1.44 -0.27
C HIS A 132 -9.38 -0.12 0.41
N ILE A 133 -10.66 0.08 0.76
CA ILE A 133 -11.14 1.24 1.52
C ILE A 133 -10.40 1.34 2.87
N ALA A 134 -10.32 0.24 3.62
CA ALA A 134 -9.67 0.23 4.93
C ALA A 134 -8.18 0.62 4.84
N LYS A 135 -7.47 0.15 3.81
CA LYS A 135 -6.07 0.53 3.54
C LYS A 135 -5.95 2.00 3.15
N LEU A 136 -6.86 2.49 2.32
CA LEU A 136 -6.87 3.90 1.90
C LEU A 136 -7.18 4.85 3.07
N GLU A 137 -8.09 4.48 3.96
CA GLU A 137 -8.35 5.22 5.21
C GLU A 137 -7.12 5.25 6.13
N ALA A 138 -6.46 4.10 6.33
CA ALA A 138 -5.24 4.01 7.12
C ALA A 138 -4.11 4.89 6.56
N PHE A 139 -3.98 4.93 5.23
CA PHE A 139 -3.02 5.80 4.55
C PHE A 139 -3.31 7.29 4.83
N LEU A 140 -4.56 7.73 4.74
CA LEU A 140 -4.94 9.12 5.02
C LEU A 140 -4.68 9.50 6.49
N GLU A 141 -4.99 8.62 7.43
CA GLU A 141 -4.66 8.84 8.82
C GLU A 141 -3.14 8.95 9.04
N LEU A 142 -2.35 8.08 8.41
CA LEU A 142 -0.90 8.12 8.50
C LEU A 142 -0.35 9.44 7.92
N GLN A 143 -0.88 9.89 6.78
CA GLN A 143 -0.49 11.16 6.18
C GLN A 143 -0.82 12.35 7.08
N ARG A 144 -2.02 12.36 7.67
CA ARG A 144 -2.42 13.39 8.63
C ARG A 144 -1.50 13.41 9.84
N LYS A 145 -1.22 12.25 10.43
CA LYS A 145 -0.28 12.11 11.56
C LYS A 145 1.13 12.61 11.19
N LYS A 146 1.63 12.27 10.00
CA LYS A 146 2.92 12.76 9.49
C LYS A 146 2.92 14.29 9.30
N ALA A 147 1.85 14.86 8.75
CA ALA A 147 1.71 16.30 8.56
C ALA A 147 1.66 17.04 9.91
N GLU A 148 0.90 16.52 10.88
CA GLU A 148 0.83 17.04 12.23
C GLU A 148 2.19 16.97 12.94
N ALA A 149 2.89 15.83 12.84
CA ALA A 149 4.22 15.65 13.39
C ALA A 149 5.25 16.59 12.74
N SER A 150 5.19 16.78 11.43
CA SER A 150 6.04 17.72 10.69
C SER A 150 5.79 19.16 11.14
N SER A 151 4.52 19.55 11.27
CA SER A 151 4.12 20.87 11.78
C SER A 151 4.59 21.09 13.22
N ALA A 152 4.45 20.07 14.08
CA ALA A 152 4.96 20.10 15.45
C ALA A 152 6.49 20.25 15.48
N ARG A 153 7.21 19.49 14.65
CA ARG A 153 8.66 19.58 14.52
C ARG A 153 9.10 20.96 14.03
N ALA A 154 8.40 21.55 13.06
CA ALA A 154 8.70 22.89 12.59
C ALA A 154 8.57 23.94 13.70
N ARG A 155 7.51 23.84 14.54
CA ARG A 155 7.36 24.70 15.73
C ARG A 155 8.48 24.48 16.75
N ALA A 156 8.86 23.23 17.02
CA ALA A 156 9.95 22.91 17.93
C ALA A 156 11.30 23.50 17.44
N VAL A 157 11.59 23.36 16.14
CA VAL A 157 12.80 23.92 15.52
C VAL A 157 12.84 25.44 15.62
N ALA A 158 11.71 26.12 15.44
CA ALA A 158 11.64 27.57 15.63
C ALA A 158 12.04 27.97 17.07
N LEU A 159 11.51 27.28 18.08
CA LEU A 159 11.88 27.51 19.48
C LEU A 159 13.36 27.21 19.76
N TRP A 160 13.92 26.17 19.16
CA TRP A 160 15.35 25.85 19.30
C TRP A 160 16.26 26.88 18.65
N ASN A 161 15.85 27.46 17.53
CA ASN A 161 16.58 28.56 16.89
C ASN A 161 16.55 29.81 17.77
N GLU A 162 15.40 30.19 18.32
CA GLU A 162 15.30 31.28 19.30
C GLU A 162 16.18 31.03 20.53
N ALA A 163 16.20 29.78 21.02
CA ALA A 163 17.06 29.38 22.14
C ALA A 163 18.55 29.52 21.79
N ALA A 164 18.95 29.17 20.57
CA ALA A 164 20.32 29.35 20.08
C ALA A 164 20.72 30.84 20.03
N GLU A 165 19.83 31.71 19.56
CA GLU A 165 20.03 33.17 19.58
C GLU A 165 20.20 33.72 20.99
N LEU A 166 19.37 33.27 21.95
CA LEU A 166 19.49 33.64 23.36
C LEU A 166 20.82 33.16 23.96
N GLN A 167 21.29 31.97 23.56
CA GLN A 167 22.58 31.44 23.98
C GLN A 167 23.74 32.31 23.45
N LEU A 168 23.67 32.77 22.20
CA LEU A 168 24.64 33.72 21.61
C LEU A 168 24.62 35.06 22.36
N ALA A 169 23.43 35.51 22.79
CA ALA A 169 23.26 36.69 23.64
C ALA A 169 23.73 36.48 25.11
N LYS A 170 24.29 35.31 25.44
CA LYS A 170 24.73 34.91 26.79
C LYS A 170 23.59 34.80 27.82
N LYS A 171 22.34 34.74 27.36
CA LYS A 171 21.13 34.54 28.18
C LYS A 171 20.83 33.05 28.32
N TYR A 172 21.75 32.35 28.99
CA TYR A 172 21.74 30.88 29.03
C TYR A 172 20.53 30.27 29.74
N GLU A 173 19.97 30.94 30.75
CA GLU A 173 18.77 30.46 31.47
C GLU A 173 17.53 30.53 30.59
N GLU A 174 17.29 31.67 29.94
CA GLU A 174 16.19 31.87 28.98
C GLU A 174 16.31 30.89 27.79
N ALA A 175 17.52 30.68 27.28
CA ALA A 175 17.78 29.70 26.22
C ALA A 175 17.38 28.28 26.64
N LEU A 176 17.69 27.89 27.89
CA LEU A 176 17.41 26.55 28.38
C LEU A 176 15.89 26.30 28.49
N GLU A 177 15.12 27.31 28.91
CA GLU A 177 13.66 27.24 28.93
C GLU A 177 13.10 27.03 27.52
N LYS A 178 13.52 27.84 26.54
CA LYS A 178 13.09 27.70 25.14
C LYS A 178 13.45 26.35 24.52
N TYR A 179 14.63 25.81 24.82
CA TYR A 179 14.98 24.46 24.36
C TYR A 179 14.05 23.38 24.93
N ARG A 180 13.67 23.48 26.22
CA ARG A 180 12.72 22.55 26.84
C ARG A 180 11.32 22.67 26.27
N GLU A 181 10.87 23.90 25.98
CA GLU A 181 9.58 24.13 25.32
C GLU A 181 9.52 23.44 23.96
N GLY A 182 10.57 23.59 23.13
CA GLY A 182 10.65 22.89 21.85
C GLY A 182 10.70 21.37 22.00
N LEU A 183 11.44 20.86 23.00
CA LEU A 183 11.52 19.41 23.29
C LEU A 183 10.21 18.82 23.79
N ALA A 184 9.37 19.61 24.46
CA ALA A 184 8.02 19.19 24.86
C ALA A 184 7.08 19.03 23.65
N ILE A 185 7.35 19.72 22.54
CA ILE A 185 6.59 19.60 21.29
C ILE A 185 7.12 18.45 20.43
N ALA A 186 8.44 18.34 20.28
CA ALA A 186 9.08 17.26 19.54
C ALA A 186 10.39 16.87 20.24
N SER A 187 10.54 15.60 20.64
CA SER A 187 11.81 15.11 21.18
C SER A 187 12.84 14.99 20.06
N ASP A 188 14.06 15.45 20.35
CA ASP A 188 15.22 15.29 19.49
C ASP A 188 16.45 15.00 20.36
N PRO A 189 17.12 13.84 20.17
CA PRO A 189 18.21 13.41 21.05
C PRO A 189 19.41 14.36 20.99
N VAL A 190 19.65 15.02 19.86
CA VAL A 190 20.77 15.97 19.71
C VAL A 190 20.50 17.22 20.55
N VAL A 191 19.25 17.70 20.54
CA VAL A 191 18.85 18.86 21.34
C VAL A 191 18.81 18.53 22.83
N GLU A 192 18.37 17.33 23.22
CA GLU A 192 18.40 16.89 24.62
C GLU A 192 19.84 16.85 25.17
N GLU A 193 20.78 16.30 24.41
CA GLU A 193 22.19 16.29 24.78
C GLU A 193 22.75 17.71 24.90
N HIS A 194 22.40 18.59 23.97
CA HIS A 194 22.80 20.01 24.01
C HIS A 194 22.26 20.72 25.27
N VAL A 195 20.98 20.51 25.62
CA VAL A 195 20.36 21.06 26.83
C VAL A 195 21.06 20.59 28.10
N LYS A 196 21.48 19.31 28.14
CA LYS A 196 22.25 18.76 29.27
C LYS A 196 23.59 19.48 29.42
N LYS A 197 24.36 19.61 28.33
CA LYS A 197 25.65 20.33 28.32
C LYS A 197 25.48 21.80 28.70
N LEU A 198 24.44 22.46 28.19
CA LEU A 198 24.12 23.85 28.51
C LEU A 198 23.81 24.02 30.01
N ARG A 199 23.05 23.10 30.61
CA ARG A 199 22.78 23.11 32.06
C ARG A 199 24.07 23.03 32.87
N GLU A 200 24.92 22.05 32.57
CA GLU A 200 26.21 21.86 33.27
C GLU A 200 27.09 23.11 33.16
N PHE A 201 27.10 23.76 31.98
CA PHE A 201 27.81 25.01 31.76
C PHE A 201 27.29 26.15 32.65
N ILE A 202 25.97 26.31 32.77
CA ILE A 202 25.34 27.33 33.62
C ILE A 202 25.71 27.10 35.10
N GLU A 203 25.58 25.86 35.58
CA GLU A 203 25.90 25.50 36.97
C GLU A 203 27.37 25.78 37.31
N LYS A 204 28.30 25.38 36.44
CA LYS A 204 29.73 25.64 36.60
C LYS A 204 30.05 27.13 36.64
N ARG A 205 29.34 27.93 35.83
CA ARG A 205 29.52 29.38 35.77
C ARG A 205 28.98 30.07 37.02
N LYS A 206 27.83 29.62 37.54
CA LYS A 206 27.27 30.07 38.82
C LYS A 206 28.18 29.74 40.00
N ALA A 207 28.79 28.56 40.03
CA ALA A 207 29.71 28.17 41.09
C ALA A 207 30.98 29.05 41.12
N ARG A 208 31.50 29.43 39.94
CA ARG A 208 32.68 30.30 39.80
C ARG A 208 32.43 31.76 40.18
N GLY A 209 31.21 32.27 39.99
CA GLY A 209 30.86 33.66 40.32
C GLY A 209 30.53 33.91 41.80
N LYS A 210 30.54 32.87 42.64
CA LYS A 210 30.27 32.95 44.09
C LYS A 210 31.53 32.91 44.97
N GLN A 211 32.72 32.82 44.37
CA GLN A 211 34.03 32.94 45.05
C GLN A 211 34.56 34.36 44.90
#